data_AF-Q5B4C0-F1
#
_entry.id   AF-Q5B4C0-F1
#
_cell.length_a   1.000
_cell.length_b   1.000
_cell.length_c   1.000
_cell.angle_alpha   90.00
_cell.angle_beta   90.00
_cell.angle_gamma   90.00
#
_symmetry.space_group_name_H-M   'P 1'
#
loop_
_entity.id
_entity.type
_entity.pdbx_description
1 polymer ?
#
loop_
_entity_poly.entity_id
_entity_poly.type
_entity_poly.pdbx_seq_one_letter_code
_entity_poly.pdbx_strand_id
1 'polypeptide(L)'
;MTIVTQLALPRPSAVDPPLAETRRNKIPENRNWQEHVNSVFEGILAARGRLVRRDAKIEIIGASEGGLGAVRYLVRNWPAWRDNISALCLANPLHTKSFDLISSEPNTTGSKNAGLDSASFPSFVSSRCRAAYESPEFCEAQLIVRDIREEEVVSESNGGANGA
;
A
#
# COMPACT_ATOMS: atom_id res chain seq x y z
N MET A 1 -40.92 24.55 -41.64
CA MET A 1 -39.62 25.23 -41.46
C MET A 1 -38.63 24.19 -40.96
N THR A 2 -37.71 23.75 -41.82
CA THR A 2 -36.65 22.78 -41.47
C THR A 2 -35.43 23.56 -41.02
N ILE A 3 -35.10 23.46 -39.74
CA ILE A 3 -33.88 24.04 -39.18
C ILE A 3 -32.70 23.23 -39.74
N VAL A 4 -31.83 23.91 -40.49
CA VAL A 4 -30.58 23.34 -41.00
C VAL A 4 -29.69 23.05 -39.79
N THR A 5 -29.50 21.78 -39.47
CA THR A 5 -28.53 21.34 -38.46
C THR A 5 -27.16 21.82 -38.88
N GLN A 6 -26.53 22.62 -38.01
CA GLN A 6 -25.13 23.02 -38.14
C GLN A 6 -24.29 21.78 -38.43
N LEU A 7 -23.53 21.86 -39.53
CA LEU A 7 -22.52 20.88 -39.92
C LEU A 7 -21.69 20.55 -38.66
N ALA A 8 -21.77 19.31 -38.18
CA ALA A 8 -21.09 18.82 -36.98
C ALA A 8 -19.56 18.66 -37.24
N LEU A 9 -18.94 19.68 -37.79
CA LEU A 9 -17.49 19.75 -37.89
C LEU A 9 -16.94 20.00 -36.49
N PRO A 10 -15.99 19.19 -36.00
CA PRO A 10 -15.35 19.43 -34.72
C PRO A 10 -14.75 20.83 -34.73
N ARG A 11 -15.22 21.67 -33.80
CA ARG A 11 -14.67 23.02 -33.62
C ARG A 11 -13.40 22.91 -32.78
N PRO A 12 -12.33 23.64 -33.12
CA PRO A 12 -11.13 23.68 -32.30
C PRO A 12 -11.53 24.10 -30.88
N SER A 13 -11.28 23.21 -29.94
CA SER A 13 -11.63 23.34 -28.53
C SER A 13 -10.36 23.51 -27.72
N ALA A 14 -10.42 24.10 -26.52
CA ALA A 14 -9.26 24.12 -25.62
C ALA A 14 -8.78 22.71 -25.21
N VAL A 15 -9.58 21.67 -25.51
CA VAL A 15 -9.25 20.25 -25.35
C VAL A 15 -8.84 19.54 -26.65
N ASP A 16 -8.71 20.27 -27.77
CA ASP A 16 -8.31 19.77 -29.10
C ASP A 16 -7.17 20.64 -29.66
N PRO A 17 -5.96 20.11 -29.91
CA PRO A 17 -5.59 18.71 -30.10
C PRO A 17 -5.49 17.88 -28.81
N PRO A 18 -5.43 16.53 -28.90
CA PRO A 18 -5.20 15.67 -27.75
C PRO A 18 -4.03 16.18 -26.91
N LEU A 19 -4.19 16.20 -25.59
CA LEU A 19 -3.14 16.63 -24.68
C LEU A 19 -1.86 15.84 -24.94
N ALA A 20 -0.88 16.50 -25.54
CA ALA A 20 0.43 15.93 -25.75
C ALA A 20 1.23 16.05 -24.45
N GLU A 21 1.97 15.00 -24.09
CA GLU A 21 2.89 15.05 -22.96
C GLU A 21 3.96 16.12 -23.24
N THR A 22 3.87 17.25 -22.54
CA THR A 22 4.89 18.29 -22.62
C THR A 22 6.04 17.95 -21.68
N ARG A 23 7.24 18.48 -21.94
CA ARG A 23 8.40 18.34 -21.04
C ARG A 23 8.09 18.73 -19.59
N ARG A 24 7.14 19.65 -19.36
CA ARG A 24 6.73 20.08 -18.01
C ARG A 24 5.94 19.01 -17.25
N ASN A 25 5.28 18.08 -17.94
CA ASN A 25 4.51 17.00 -17.33
C ASN A 25 5.35 15.73 -17.10
N LYS A 26 6.60 15.73 -17.56
CA LYS A 26 7.51 14.60 -17.38
C LYS A 26 8.19 14.69 -16.02
N ILE A 27 7.67 13.91 -15.07
CA ILE A 27 8.31 13.74 -13.76
C ILE A 27 9.49 12.76 -13.96
N PRO A 28 10.73 13.15 -13.61
CA PRO A 28 11.86 12.23 -13.63
C PRO A 28 11.56 11.00 -12.77
N GLU A 29 11.99 9.82 -13.22
CA GLU A 29 11.86 8.56 -12.44
C GLU A 29 10.40 8.22 -12.09
N ASN A 30 9.47 8.57 -12.96
CA ASN A 30 8.04 8.29 -12.80
C ASN A 30 7.40 7.85 -14.13
N ARG A 31 8.14 7.08 -14.95
CA ARG A 31 7.70 6.73 -16.31
C ARG A 31 6.82 5.48 -16.36
N ASN A 32 6.98 4.61 -15.38
CA ASN A 32 6.20 3.38 -15.20
C ASN A 32 5.78 3.25 -13.74
N TRP A 33 4.90 2.30 -13.45
CA TRP A 33 4.36 2.11 -12.10
C TRP A 33 5.43 1.75 -11.07
N GLN A 34 6.50 1.03 -11.45
CA GLN A 34 7.61 0.69 -10.56
C GLN A 34 8.37 1.95 -10.15
N GLU A 35 8.77 2.74 -11.15
CA GLU A 35 9.43 4.03 -10.99
C GLU A 35 8.58 4.97 -10.15
N HIS A 36 7.28 5.06 -10.43
CA HIS A 36 6.34 5.86 -9.66
C HIS A 36 6.37 5.52 -8.17
N VAL A 37 6.22 4.24 -7.83
CA VAL A 37 6.18 3.80 -6.44
C VAL A 37 7.51 4.13 -5.75
N ASN A 38 8.64 3.85 -6.39
CA ASN A 38 9.96 4.18 -5.84
C ASN A 38 10.11 5.69 -5.61
N SER A 39 9.72 6.51 -6.59
CA SER A 39 9.78 7.97 -6.51
C SER A 39 8.93 8.51 -5.35
N VAL A 40 7.76 7.93 -5.10
CA VAL A 40 6.91 8.31 -3.96
C VAL A 40 7.57 7.92 -2.64
N PHE A 41 8.07 6.69 -2.50
CA PHE A 41 8.71 6.25 -1.27
C PHE A 41 9.98 7.06 -0.96
N GLU A 42 10.87 7.24 -1.93
CA GLU A 42 12.15 7.92 -1.72
C GLU A 42 12.03 9.45 -1.74
N GLY A 43 11.22 9.99 -2.64
CA GLY A 43 11.10 11.44 -2.83
C GLY A 43 10.19 12.12 -1.81
N ILE A 44 9.09 11.46 -1.43
CA ILE A 44 8.05 12.05 -0.58
C ILE A 44 8.11 11.45 0.82
N LEU A 45 7.97 10.13 0.93
CA LEU A 45 7.78 9.47 2.22
C LEU A 45 9.10 9.38 3.02
N ALA A 46 10.24 9.24 2.36
CA ALA A 46 11.55 9.20 3.00
C ALA A 46 12.06 10.61 3.38
N ALA A 47 11.50 11.67 2.79
CA ALA A 47 11.76 13.07 3.16
C ALA A 47 11.10 13.47 4.50
N ARG A 48 11.27 12.61 5.51
CA ARG A 48 10.70 12.74 6.85
C ARG A 48 11.33 13.92 7.59
N GLY A 49 10.50 14.63 8.34
CA GLY A 49 10.83 15.89 8.98
C GLY A 49 10.83 17.09 8.05
N ARG A 50 10.73 16.90 6.71
CA ARG A 50 10.60 17.99 5.73
C ARG A 50 9.22 18.03 5.11
N LEU A 51 8.79 16.91 4.51
CA LEU A 51 7.49 16.79 3.84
C LEU A 51 6.49 15.97 4.66
N VAL A 52 6.98 14.92 5.33
CA VAL A 52 6.17 14.03 6.18
C VAL A 52 6.66 14.12 7.61
N ARG A 53 5.78 14.10 8.61
CA ARG A 53 6.18 14.12 10.04
C ARG A 53 7.06 12.91 10.37
N ARG A 54 8.08 13.06 11.22
CA ARG A 54 9.05 11.97 11.49
C ARG A 54 8.40 10.71 12.08
N ASP A 55 7.40 10.90 12.92
CA ASP A 55 6.61 9.89 13.63
C ASP A 55 5.31 9.54 12.89
N ALA A 56 5.12 10.00 11.65
CA ALA A 56 3.91 9.73 10.90
C ALA A 56 3.70 8.21 10.76
N LYS A 57 2.45 7.79 11.00
CA LYS A 57 1.95 6.46 10.67
C LYS A 57 1.35 6.51 9.27
N ILE A 58 1.77 5.59 8.42
CA ILE A 58 1.48 5.55 7.00
C ILE A 58 0.60 4.35 6.74
N GLU A 59 -0.52 4.59 6.08
CA GLU A 59 -1.41 3.56 5.56
C GLU A 59 -1.31 3.56 4.05
N ILE A 60 -1.09 2.38 3.48
CA ILE A 60 -0.90 2.25 2.04
C ILE A 60 -2.15 1.60 1.46
N ILE A 61 -2.76 2.29 0.49
CA ILE A 61 -3.84 1.74 -0.33
C ILE A 61 -3.28 1.59 -1.74
N GLY A 62 -3.08 0.35 -2.18
CA GLY A 62 -2.56 0.02 -3.50
C GLY A 62 -3.62 -0.62 -4.38
N ALA A 63 -3.83 -0.10 -5.58
CA ALA A 63 -4.69 -0.73 -6.58
C ALA A 63 -3.83 -1.36 -7.68
N SER A 64 -4.18 -2.58 -8.10
CA SER A 64 -3.57 -3.30 -9.23
C SER A 64 -2.02 -3.25 -9.20
N GLU A 65 -1.38 -2.67 -10.21
CA GLU A 65 0.08 -2.56 -10.34
C GLU A 65 0.71 -1.66 -9.28
N GLY A 66 0.01 -0.63 -8.81
CA GLY A 66 0.48 0.23 -7.73
C GLY A 66 0.62 -0.55 -6.41
N GLY A 67 -0.33 -1.46 -6.13
CA GLY A 67 -0.25 -2.37 -5.00
C GLY A 67 0.91 -3.37 -5.13
N LEU A 68 1.10 -3.95 -6.32
CA LEU A 68 2.23 -4.84 -6.60
C LEU A 68 3.59 -4.14 -6.40
N GLY A 69 3.73 -2.91 -6.91
CA GLY A 69 4.92 -2.11 -6.73
C GLY A 69 5.21 -1.82 -5.27
N ALA A 70 4.18 -1.43 -4.50
CA ALA A 70 4.33 -1.17 -3.07
C ALA A 70 4.80 -2.42 -2.32
N VAL A 71 4.19 -3.59 -2.58
CA VAL A 71 4.60 -4.86 -1.97
C VAL A 71 6.06 -5.19 -2.29
N ARG A 72 6.46 -5.11 -3.57
CA ARG A 72 7.84 -5.40 -3.99
C ARG A 72 8.86 -4.44 -3.40
N TYR A 73 8.52 -3.16 -3.32
CA TYR A 73 9.39 -2.17 -2.70
C TYR A 73 9.55 -2.43 -1.20
N LEU A 74 8.44 -2.71 -0.50
CA LEU A 74 8.45 -2.93 0.94
C LEU A 74 9.18 -4.20 1.34
N VAL A 75 9.09 -5.29 0.56
CA VAL A 75 9.83 -6.53 0.86
C VAL A 75 11.33 -6.28 0.93
N ARG A 76 11.87 -5.44 0.03
CA ARG A 76 13.30 -5.12 -0.03
C ARG A 76 13.74 -4.13 1.05
N ASN A 77 12.84 -3.24 1.47
CA ASN A 77 13.17 -2.11 2.33
C ASN A 77 12.50 -2.17 3.71
N TRP A 78 11.86 -3.30 4.06
CA TRP A 78 11.01 -3.42 5.23
C TRP A 78 11.63 -2.94 6.55
N PRO A 79 12.93 -3.21 6.85
CA PRO A 79 13.53 -2.75 8.09
C PRO A 79 13.45 -1.24 8.31
N ALA A 80 13.47 -0.44 7.24
CA ALA A 80 13.37 1.02 7.31
C ALA A 80 11.92 1.54 7.47
N TRP A 81 10.93 0.70 7.13
CA TRP A 81 9.53 1.12 7.03
C TRP A 81 8.61 0.52 8.09
N ARG A 82 9.01 -0.60 8.71
CA ARG A 82 8.19 -1.37 9.65
C ARG A 82 7.62 -0.56 10.82
N ASP A 83 8.35 0.45 11.30
CA ASP A 83 7.92 1.24 12.46
C ASP A 83 6.92 2.35 12.08
N ASN A 84 6.78 2.64 10.79
CA ASN A 84 5.95 3.74 10.29
C ASN A 84 4.73 3.26 9.52
N ILE A 85 4.75 2.07 8.96
CA ILE A 85 3.59 1.55 8.22
C ILE A 85 2.67 0.83 9.19
N SER A 86 1.42 1.32 9.32
CA SER A 86 0.42 0.76 10.23
C SER A 86 -0.48 -0.28 9.56
N ALA A 87 -0.81 -0.08 8.28
CA ALA A 87 -1.72 -0.94 7.52
C ALA A 87 -1.42 -0.92 6.02
N LEU A 88 -1.84 -2.01 5.36
CA LEU A 88 -1.78 -2.17 3.90
C LEU A 88 -3.14 -2.63 3.40
N CYS A 89 -3.69 -1.95 2.40
CA CYS A 89 -4.93 -2.32 1.73
C CYS A 89 -4.66 -2.48 0.24
N LEU A 90 -5.05 -3.61 -0.33
CA LEU A 90 -4.79 -3.94 -1.73
C LEU A 90 -6.12 -4.18 -2.45
N ALA A 91 -6.42 -3.34 -3.44
CA ALA A 91 -7.53 -3.55 -4.35
C ALA A 91 -7.02 -4.24 -5.61
N ASN A 92 -7.63 -5.37 -5.98
CA ASN A 92 -7.18 -6.23 -7.07
C ASN A 92 -5.69 -6.61 -6.96
N PRO A 93 -5.29 -7.36 -5.92
CA PRO A 93 -3.89 -7.67 -5.67
C PRO A 93 -3.29 -8.53 -6.79
N LEU A 94 -2.28 -7.99 -7.49
CA LEU A 94 -1.53 -8.73 -8.51
C LEU A 94 -0.30 -9.48 -7.95
N HIS A 95 -0.03 -9.37 -6.65
CA HIS A 95 1.13 -9.98 -6.01
C HIS A 95 0.86 -11.44 -5.64
N THR A 96 1.87 -12.29 -5.76
CA THR A 96 1.79 -13.70 -5.39
C THR A 96 2.68 -13.99 -4.18
N LYS A 97 2.16 -14.76 -3.22
CA LYS A 97 2.89 -15.07 -1.97
C LYS A 97 4.26 -15.69 -2.24
N SER A 98 4.33 -16.62 -3.19
CA SER A 98 5.53 -17.43 -3.45
C SER A 98 6.67 -16.66 -4.12
N PHE A 99 6.36 -15.61 -4.88
CA PHE A 99 7.36 -14.86 -5.65
C PHE A 99 7.59 -13.45 -5.09
N ASP A 100 6.53 -12.77 -4.67
CA ASP A 100 6.63 -11.37 -4.27
C ASP A 100 6.84 -11.19 -2.77
N LEU A 101 6.48 -12.15 -1.91
CA LEU A 101 6.63 -12.02 -0.44
C LEU A 101 7.80 -12.83 0.14
N ILE A 102 8.30 -13.83 -0.57
CA ILE A 102 9.47 -14.62 -0.16
C ILE A 102 10.69 -14.03 -0.87
N SER A 103 11.48 -13.21 -0.17
CA SER A 103 12.78 -12.80 -0.71
C SER A 103 13.68 -14.04 -0.66
N SER A 104 13.91 -14.67 -1.81
CA SER A 104 14.97 -15.66 -1.96
C SER A 104 16.32 -14.94 -1.91
N GLU A 105 16.77 -14.57 -0.72
CA GLU A 105 18.16 -14.17 -0.49
C GLU A 105 19.01 -15.45 -0.47
N PRO A 106 19.92 -15.68 -1.44
CA PRO A 106 20.93 -16.70 -1.30
C PRO A 106 22.08 -16.12 -0.47
N ASN A 107 22.27 -16.71 0.72
CA ASN A 107 23.45 -16.62 1.59
C ASN A 107 23.41 -15.57 2.72
N THR A 108 23.24 -16.05 3.95
CA THR A 108 24.35 -16.09 4.92
C THR A 108 24.12 -17.28 5.86
N THR A 109 25.07 -18.21 5.83
CA THR A 109 25.32 -19.33 6.75
C THR A 109 24.40 -19.49 7.97
N GLY A 110 23.70 -20.62 8.03
CA GLY A 110 23.57 -21.38 9.28
C GLY A 110 22.35 -21.15 10.17
N SER A 111 21.32 -20.40 9.77
CA SER A 111 20.06 -20.37 10.54
C SER A 111 18.98 -21.17 9.82
N LYS A 112 18.86 -22.46 10.17
CA LYS A 112 17.69 -23.31 9.86
C LYS A 112 16.45 -22.90 10.66
N ASN A 113 16.34 -21.62 11.01
CA ASN A 113 15.20 -21.02 11.68
C ASN A 113 14.71 -19.83 10.84
N ALA A 114 14.36 -20.06 9.58
CA ALA A 114 13.45 -19.17 8.84
C ALA A 114 12.02 -19.28 9.40
N GLY A 115 11.91 -19.34 10.72
CA GLY A 115 10.66 -19.37 11.46
C GLY A 115 10.27 -17.93 11.72
N LEU A 116 9.29 -17.45 10.96
CA LEU A 116 8.38 -16.34 11.26
C LEU A 116 8.87 -15.37 12.36
N ASP A 117 9.86 -14.53 12.04
CA ASP A 117 10.06 -13.33 12.85
C ASP A 117 8.75 -12.55 12.77
N SER A 118 8.09 -12.32 13.91
CA SER A 118 6.80 -11.61 13.96
C SER A 118 6.90 -10.20 13.36
N ALA A 119 8.12 -9.64 13.32
CA ALA A 119 8.45 -8.36 12.70
C ALA A 119 8.74 -8.45 11.19
N SER A 120 8.72 -9.64 10.58
CA SER A 120 8.96 -9.82 9.14
C SER A 120 7.80 -9.26 8.31
N PHE A 121 8.09 -8.87 7.07
CA PHE A 121 7.07 -8.32 6.17
C PHE A 121 5.95 -9.33 5.84
N PRO A 122 6.22 -10.62 5.56
CA PRO A 122 5.15 -11.60 5.35
C PRO A 122 4.22 -11.75 6.56
N SER A 123 4.79 -11.72 7.78
CA SER A 123 3.99 -11.71 9.02
C SER A 123 3.14 -10.44 9.12
N PHE A 124 3.70 -9.27 8.80
CA PHE A 124 2.93 -8.02 8.73
C PHE A 124 1.78 -8.11 7.72
N VAL A 125 2.03 -8.59 6.49
CA VAL A 125 0.99 -8.77 5.48
C VAL A 125 -0.10 -9.70 5.97
N SER A 126 0.27 -10.81 6.62
CA SER A 126 -0.73 -11.76 7.16
C SER A 126 -1.61 -11.17 8.27
N SER A 127 -1.09 -10.22 9.06
CA SER A 127 -1.77 -9.66 10.22
C SER A 127 -2.52 -8.36 9.92
N ARG A 128 -1.93 -7.50 9.09
CA ARG A 128 -2.30 -6.08 8.90
C ARG A 128 -2.63 -5.73 7.45
N CYS A 129 -2.49 -6.67 6.50
CA CYS A 129 -2.93 -6.44 5.13
C CYS A 129 -4.38 -6.87 4.92
N ARG A 130 -5.14 -6.05 4.18
CA ARG A 130 -6.46 -6.38 3.67
C ARG A 130 -6.40 -6.40 2.16
N ALA A 131 -7.08 -7.35 1.53
CA ALA A 131 -7.13 -7.46 0.08
C ALA A 131 -8.57 -7.61 -0.38
N ALA A 132 -9.00 -6.77 -1.32
CA ALA A 132 -10.28 -6.87 -2.00
C ALA A 132 -10.04 -7.36 -3.42
N TYR A 133 -10.78 -8.37 -3.85
CA TYR A 133 -10.76 -8.86 -5.23
C TYR A 133 -11.98 -8.31 -5.94
N GLU A 134 -11.78 -7.69 -7.10
CA GLU A 134 -12.89 -7.34 -7.98
C GLU A 134 -13.22 -8.60 -8.79
N SER A 135 -14.32 -9.26 -8.43
CA SER A 135 -14.89 -10.29 -9.28
C SER A 135 -15.91 -9.63 -10.22
N PRO A 136 -15.94 -9.96 -11.53
CA PRO A 136 -16.87 -9.35 -12.46
C PRO A 136 -18.34 -9.70 -12.19
N GLU A 137 -18.62 -10.70 -11.35
CA GLU A 137 -19.98 -11.16 -11.01
C GLU A 137 -20.48 -10.65 -9.65
N PHE A 138 -19.58 -10.30 -8.73
CA PHE A 138 -19.92 -9.79 -7.41
C PHE A 138 -18.92 -8.72 -6.97
N CYS A 139 -19.39 -7.47 -6.87
CA CYS A 139 -18.72 -6.39 -6.16
C CYS A 139 -18.86 -6.62 -4.63
N GLU A 140 -18.36 -7.74 -4.11
CA GLU A 140 -18.24 -7.90 -2.66
C GLU A 140 -16.86 -7.44 -2.22
N ALA A 141 -16.75 -6.16 -1.88
CA ALA A 141 -15.68 -5.72 -1.00
C ALA A 141 -15.92 -6.36 0.37
N GLN A 142 -15.20 -7.44 0.69
CA GLN A 142 -15.11 -7.94 2.07
C GLN A 142 -14.33 -6.91 2.92
N LEU A 143 -15.00 -5.83 3.27
CA LEU A 143 -14.55 -4.89 4.28
C LEU A 143 -14.74 -5.58 5.63
N ILE A 144 -13.77 -6.39 6.06
CA ILE A 144 -13.77 -6.99 7.39
C ILE A 144 -13.53 -5.85 8.40
N VAL A 145 -14.58 -5.18 8.83
CA VAL A 145 -14.55 -4.27 9.99
C VAL A 145 -14.23 -5.14 11.20
N ARG A 146 -13.02 -4.97 11.77
CA ARG A 146 -12.74 -5.47 13.11
C ARG A 146 -13.06 -4.35 14.08
N ASP A 147 -14.01 -4.61 14.97
CA ASP A 147 -14.30 -3.83 16.16
C ASP A 147 -13.00 -3.70 16.97
N ILE A 148 -12.48 -2.47 17.08
CA ILE A 148 -11.33 -2.17 17.92
C ILE A 148 -11.90 -2.04 19.33
N ARG A 149 -11.96 -3.16 20.05
CA ARG A 149 -12.26 -3.12 21.48
C ARG A 149 -11.10 -2.42 22.19
N GLU A 150 -11.41 -1.31 22.84
CA GLU A 150 -10.55 -0.66 23.81
C GLU A 150 -10.31 -1.65 24.97
N GLU A 151 -9.08 -2.15 25.11
CA GLU A 151 -8.63 -2.77 26.35
C GLU A 151 -8.23 -1.65 27.32
N GLU A 152 -9.13 -1.32 28.24
CA GLU A 152 -8.78 -0.61 29.45
C GLU A 152 -8.15 -1.62 30.42
N VAL A 153 -6.83 -1.49 30.60
CA VAL A 153 -6.08 -2.16 31.67
C VAL A 153 -6.32 -1.37 32.96
N VAL A 154 -7.08 -1.94 33.89
CA VAL A 154 -6.94 -1.60 35.32
C VAL A 154 -6.50 -2.85 36.05
N SER A 155 -5.22 -2.83 36.41
CA SER A 155 -4.59 -3.72 37.38
C SER A 155 -5.11 -3.43 38.78
N GLU A 156 -5.70 -4.42 39.45
CA GLU A 156 -5.76 -4.43 40.91
C GLU A 156 -5.06 -5.67 41.46
N SER A 157 -4.20 -5.38 42.43
CA SER A 157 -3.22 -6.22 43.09
C SER A 157 -3.84 -7.22 44.06
N ASN A 158 -3.21 -8.40 44.12
CA ASN A 158 -3.36 -9.44 45.14
C ASN A 158 -3.56 -8.93 46.58
N GLY A 159 -4.55 -9.51 47.26
CA GLY A 159 -4.69 -9.46 48.72
C GLY A 159 -5.50 -10.66 49.19
N GLY A 160 -4.84 -11.82 49.32
CA GLY A 160 -5.44 -13.02 49.91
C GLY A 160 -5.60 -12.89 51.42
N ALA A 161 -6.73 -13.36 51.94
CA ALA A 161 -6.88 -13.76 53.33
C ALA A 161 -7.90 -14.91 53.40
N ASN A 162 -7.38 -16.13 53.53
CA ASN A 162 -8.08 -17.29 54.08
C ASN A 162 -8.39 -17.03 55.57
N GLY A 163 -9.54 -17.50 56.05
CA GLY A 163 -9.66 -17.82 57.48
C GLY A 163 -11.07 -17.81 58.05
N ALA A 164 -11.59 -19.03 58.25
CA ALA A 164 -12.59 -19.47 59.24
C ALA A 164 -14.04 -19.01 59.09
#